data_AF-A0A354TC87-F1
#
_entry.id   AF-A0A354TC87-F1
#
_cell.length_a   1.000
_cell.length_b   1.000
_cell.length_c   1.000
_cell.angle_alpha   90.00
_cell.angle_beta   90.00
_cell.angle_gamma   90.00
#
_symmetry.space_group_name_H-M   'P 1'
#
loop_
_entity.id
_entity.type
_entity.pdbx_description
1 polymer ?
#
loop_
_entity_poly.entity_id
_entity_poly.type
_entity_poly.pdbx_seq_one_letter_code
_entity_poly.pdbx_strand_id
1 'polypeptide(L)'
;MSATRAWLADYTWEIVTAQNAVLCAAKNALHKPTSDGHDATKVLWEAQHTQKMRLDEAVDLCRRCHRKAPFCFYNGNTFASIIALVIRKLALPAEQAFVIRSLAGHIVAGVATEEEVRAFRAFCDELEQG
;
A
#
# COMPACT_ATOMS: atom_id res chain seq x y z
N MET A 1 18.15 14.49 -7.12
CA MET A 1 17.96 13.30 -7.99
C MET A 1 16.59 12.73 -7.61
N SER A 2 15.71 12.43 -8.56
CA SER A 2 14.37 11.92 -8.21
C SER A 2 14.49 10.54 -7.54
N ALA A 3 14.06 10.39 -6.28
CA ALA A 3 14.02 9.08 -5.61
C ALA A 3 12.81 8.23 -6.06
N THR A 4 12.56 8.21 -7.37
CA THR A 4 11.61 7.29 -7.97
C THR A 4 12.20 5.87 -7.99
N ARG A 5 11.46 4.91 -7.45
CA ARG A 5 11.86 3.50 -7.37
C ARG A 5 10.68 2.62 -7.73
N ALA A 6 10.96 1.39 -8.14
CA ALA A 6 9.93 0.38 -8.35
C ALA A 6 9.53 -0.24 -6.99
N TRP A 7 8.93 0.58 -6.11
CA TRP A 7 8.64 0.23 -4.72
C TRP A 7 7.83 -1.06 -4.56
N LEU A 8 6.94 -1.32 -5.51
CA LEU A 8 5.96 -2.41 -5.48
C LEU A 8 6.32 -3.59 -6.41
N ALA A 9 7.51 -3.59 -7.01
CA ALA A 9 7.90 -4.56 -8.03
C ALA A 9 7.82 -6.02 -7.52
N ASP A 10 8.23 -6.24 -6.26
CA ASP A 10 8.25 -7.56 -5.64
C ASP A 10 6.85 -8.07 -5.24
N TYR A 11 5.80 -7.24 -5.32
CA TYR A 11 4.47 -7.58 -4.84
C TYR A 11 3.57 -7.87 -6.04
N THR A 12 3.71 -9.04 -6.66
CA THR A 12 2.82 -9.47 -7.75
C THR A 12 1.38 -9.62 -7.28
N TRP A 13 0.44 -9.76 -8.22
CA TRP A 13 -0.97 -9.98 -7.86
C TRP A 13 -1.19 -11.25 -7.01
N GLU A 14 -0.38 -12.28 -7.23
CA GLU A 14 -0.37 -13.51 -6.44
C GLU A 14 0.01 -13.21 -4.99
N ILE A 15 1.01 -12.34 -4.77
CA ILE A 15 1.42 -11.90 -3.44
C ILE A 15 0.34 -11.05 -2.78
N VAL A 16 -0.32 -10.14 -3.52
CA VAL A 16 -1.48 -9.37 -3.01
C VAL A 16 -2.59 -10.31 -2.54
N THR A 17 -2.91 -11.31 -3.35
CA THR A 17 -3.95 -12.31 -3.05
C THR A 17 -3.58 -13.16 -1.84
N ALA A 18 -2.33 -13.65 -1.78
CA ALA A 18 -1.83 -14.43 -0.65
C ALA A 18 -1.82 -13.62 0.65
N GLN A 19 -1.44 -12.34 0.59
CA GLN A 19 -1.47 -11.44 1.73
C GLN A 19 -2.90 -11.25 2.27
N ASN A 20 -3.89 -11.07 1.38
CA ASN A 20 -5.29 -11.02 1.79
C ASN A 20 -5.75 -12.34 2.42
N ALA A 21 -5.37 -13.49 1.84
CA ALA A 21 -5.72 -14.80 2.37
C ALA A 21 -5.21 -15.01 3.80
N VAL A 22 -3.96 -14.62 4.10
CA VAL A 22 -3.38 -14.68 5.45
C VAL A 22 -4.17 -13.80 6.43
N LEU A 23 -4.52 -12.58 6.04
CA LEU A 23 -5.30 -11.67 6.88
C LEU A 23 -6.71 -12.20 7.16
N CYS A 24 -7.37 -12.75 6.14
CA CYS A 24 -8.67 -13.41 6.27
C CYS A 24 -8.58 -14.61 7.22
N ALA A 25 -7.60 -15.50 7.04
CA ALA A 25 -7.42 -16.68 7.87
C ALA A 25 -7.18 -16.31 9.35
N ALA A 26 -6.36 -15.30 9.62
CA ALA A 26 -6.06 -14.83 10.98
C ALA A 26 -7.29 -14.29 11.73
N LYS A 27 -8.37 -13.96 11.03
CA LYS A 27 -9.61 -13.43 11.60
C LYS A 27 -10.83 -14.29 11.29
N ASN A 28 -10.62 -15.51 10.77
CA ASN A 28 -11.68 -16.43 10.35
C ASN A 28 -12.71 -15.78 9.40
N ALA A 29 -12.24 -14.96 8.47
CA ALA A 29 -13.07 -14.32 7.45
C ALA A 29 -12.97 -15.05 6.10
N LEU A 30 -14.00 -14.88 5.27
CA LEU A 30 -14.04 -15.46 3.93
C LEU A 30 -13.00 -14.79 3.01
N HIS A 31 -12.05 -15.56 2.50
CA HIS A 31 -11.20 -15.13 1.39
C HIS A 31 -11.88 -15.46 0.05
N LYS A 32 -12.41 -14.44 -0.62
CA LYS A 32 -13.05 -14.56 -1.94
C LYS A 32 -12.92 -13.25 -2.74
N PRO A 33 -12.71 -13.32 -4.06
CA PRO A 33 -12.79 -12.14 -4.93
C PRO A 33 -14.20 -11.55 -4.96
N THR A 34 -14.31 -10.24 -5.19
CA THR A 34 -15.59 -9.61 -5.58
C THR A 34 -15.83 -9.74 -7.08
N SER A 35 -17.09 -9.67 -7.51
CA SER A 35 -17.44 -9.76 -8.94
C SER A 35 -16.94 -8.57 -9.75
N ASP A 36 -17.01 -7.37 -9.17
CA ASP A 36 -16.81 -6.12 -9.92
C ASP A 36 -15.43 -5.52 -9.68
N GLY A 37 -14.85 -5.79 -8.50
CA GLY A 37 -13.62 -5.15 -8.03
C GLY A 37 -12.35 -5.92 -8.37
N HIS A 38 -12.40 -7.25 -8.39
CA HIS A 38 -11.21 -8.09 -8.44
C HIS A 38 -10.40 -7.88 -9.73
N ASP A 39 -11.00 -8.14 -10.89
CA ASP A 39 -10.30 -8.07 -12.17
C ASP A 39 -9.86 -6.64 -12.50
N ALA A 40 -10.72 -5.65 -12.22
CA ALA A 40 -10.38 -4.24 -12.43
C ALA A 40 -9.21 -3.78 -11.54
N THR A 41 -9.06 -4.35 -10.33
CA THR A 41 -7.93 -4.06 -9.45
C THR A 41 -6.68 -4.79 -9.90
N LYS A 42 -6.80 -6.06 -10.32
CA LYS A 42 -5.70 -6.84 -10.88
C LYS A 42 -5.07 -6.13 -12.07
N VAL A 43 -5.88 -5.71 -13.04
CA VAL A 43 -5.41 -4.96 -14.23
C VAL A 43 -4.70 -3.68 -13.84
N LEU A 44 -5.27 -2.90 -12.90
CA LEU A 44 -4.62 -1.68 -12.40
C LEU A 44 -3.27 -1.98 -11.74
N TRP A 45 -3.23 -3.01 -10.90
CA TRP A 45 -2.03 -3.37 -10.16
C TRP A 45 -0.92 -3.86 -11.09
N GLU A 46 -1.21 -4.83 -11.96
CA GLU A 46 -0.28 -5.40 -12.93
C GLU A 46 0.31 -4.35 -13.88
N ALA A 47 -0.47 -3.33 -14.24
CA ALA A 47 0.00 -2.23 -15.09
C ALA A 47 0.98 -1.29 -14.39
N GLN A 48 0.94 -1.17 -13.05
CA GLN A 48 1.64 -0.10 -12.34
C GLN A 48 2.68 -0.57 -11.33
N HIS A 49 2.55 -1.76 -10.73
CA HIS A 49 3.37 -2.15 -9.57
C HIS A 49 4.88 -2.25 -9.87
N THR A 50 5.26 -2.47 -11.12
CA THR A 50 6.66 -2.52 -11.57
C THR A 50 7.23 -1.16 -12.00
N GLN A 51 6.38 -0.14 -12.16
CA GLN A 51 6.80 1.17 -12.62
C GLN A 51 7.58 1.90 -11.52
N LYS A 52 8.55 2.73 -11.92
CA LYS A 52 9.21 3.64 -10.99
C LYS A 52 8.25 4.76 -10.63
N MET A 53 8.08 4.98 -9.34
CA MET A 53 7.20 6.01 -8.78
C MET A 53 7.78 6.53 -7.46
N ARG A 54 7.24 7.63 -6.97
CA ARG A 54 7.50 8.12 -5.62
C ARG A 54 6.79 7.24 -4.58
N LEU A 55 7.21 7.35 -3.33
CA LEU A 55 6.60 6.56 -2.25
C LEU A 55 5.13 6.94 -2.01
N ASP A 56 4.79 8.23 -2.10
CA ASP A 56 3.41 8.73 -2.02
C ASP A 56 2.53 8.26 -3.17
N GLU A 57 3.07 8.15 -4.37
CA GLU A 57 2.39 7.51 -5.51
C GLU A 57 2.13 6.02 -5.26
N ALA A 58 3.09 5.29 -4.66
CA ALA A 58 2.89 3.89 -4.29
C ALA A 58 1.80 3.73 -3.22
N VAL A 59 1.72 4.64 -2.24
CA VAL A 59 0.65 4.69 -1.24
C VAL A 59 -0.70 4.98 -1.89
N ASP A 60 -0.75 5.92 -2.84
CA ASP A 60 -1.98 6.23 -3.56
C ASP A 60 -2.45 5.06 -4.44
N LEU A 61 -1.54 4.35 -5.12
CA LEU A 61 -1.88 3.14 -5.86
C LEU A 61 -2.53 2.09 -4.96
N CYS A 62 -1.95 1.84 -3.78
CA CYS A 62 -2.53 0.99 -2.74
C CYS A 62 -3.93 1.45 -2.31
N ARG A 63 -4.14 2.75 -2.12
CA ARG A 63 -5.45 3.34 -1.78
C ARG A 63 -6.47 3.15 -2.91
N ARG A 64 -6.08 3.39 -4.16
CA ARG A 64 -6.93 3.19 -5.34
C ARG A 64 -7.35 1.73 -5.48
N CYS A 65 -6.44 0.80 -5.21
CA CYS A 65 -6.75 -0.63 -5.22
C CYS A 65 -7.67 -1.04 -4.06
N HIS A 66 -7.46 -0.51 -2.85
CA HIS A 66 -8.43 -0.66 -1.76
C HIS A 66 -9.82 -0.23 -2.23
N ARG A 67 -9.98 0.99 -2.74
CA ARG A 67 -11.29 1.56 -3.10
C ARG A 67 -12.05 0.77 -4.15
N LYS A 68 -11.37 -0.05 -4.95
CA LYS A 68 -11.98 -0.97 -5.91
C LYS A 68 -12.53 -2.25 -5.26
N ALA A 69 -12.18 -2.52 -4.01
CA ALA A 69 -12.63 -3.66 -3.21
C ALA A 69 -12.44 -5.03 -3.91
N PRO A 70 -11.20 -5.45 -4.22
CA PRO A 70 -10.94 -6.70 -4.94
C PRO A 70 -11.33 -7.98 -4.19
N PHE A 71 -11.46 -7.93 -2.87
CA PHE A 71 -11.81 -9.06 -2.00
C PHE A 71 -13.02 -8.74 -1.14
N CYS A 72 -13.74 -9.75 -0.66
CA CYS A 72 -14.89 -9.55 0.22
C CYS A 72 -14.51 -8.86 1.55
N PHE A 73 -13.30 -9.08 2.06
CA PHE A 73 -12.84 -8.55 3.35
C PHE A 73 -11.40 -8.06 3.29
N TYR A 74 -11.03 -7.21 4.25
CA TYR A 74 -9.66 -6.76 4.51
C TYR A 74 -8.92 -6.08 3.36
N ASN A 75 -9.63 -5.46 2.41
CA ASN A 75 -9.01 -4.73 1.29
C ASN A 75 -8.01 -3.66 1.78
N GLY A 76 -8.44 -2.77 2.68
CA GLY A 76 -7.57 -1.75 3.26
C GLY A 76 -6.37 -2.34 3.99
N ASN A 77 -6.57 -3.35 4.84
CA ASN A 77 -5.50 -4.01 5.57
C ASN A 77 -4.49 -4.69 4.65
N THR A 78 -4.96 -5.26 3.53
CA THR A 78 -4.09 -5.92 2.53
C THR A 78 -3.11 -4.91 1.98
N PHE A 79 -3.60 -3.81 1.40
CA PHE A 79 -2.74 -2.79 0.81
C PHE A 79 -1.94 -1.99 1.85
N ALA A 80 -2.48 -1.76 3.05
CA ALA A 80 -1.75 -1.14 4.15
C ALA A 80 -0.59 -2.03 4.64
N SER A 81 -0.77 -3.36 4.65
CA SER A 81 0.30 -4.28 5.03
C SER A 81 1.42 -4.33 3.98
N ILE A 82 1.08 -4.26 2.69
CA ILE A 82 2.06 -4.18 1.60
C ILE A 82 2.90 -2.91 1.74
N ILE A 83 2.28 -1.74 1.92
CA ILE A 83 3.06 -0.50 2.06
C ILE A 83 3.89 -0.48 3.34
N ALA A 84 3.43 -1.11 4.42
CA ALA A 84 4.21 -1.28 5.63
C ALA A 84 5.49 -2.12 5.39
N LEU A 85 5.41 -3.16 4.55
CA LEU A 85 6.58 -3.96 4.15
C LEU A 85 7.54 -3.15 3.26
N VAL A 86 7.04 -2.31 2.36
CA VAL A 86 7.86 -1.36 1.57
C VAL A 86 8.63 -0.42 2.49
N ILE A 87 7.95 0.25 3.42
CA ILE A 87 8.57 1.20 4.35
C ILE A 87 9.60 0.51 5.25
N ARG A 88 9.38 -0.76 5.63
CA ARG A 88 10.35 -1.54 6.40
C ARG A 88 11.69 -1.72 5.68
N LYS A 89 11.73 -1.67 4.34
CA LYS A 89 12.97 -1.74 3.55
C LYS A 89 13.78 -0.43 3.55
N LEU A 90 13.23 0.68 4.04
CA LEU A 90 13.90 2.00 4.04
C LEU A 90 14.97 2.17 5.15
N ALA A 91 15.19 1.17 6.00
CA ALA A 91 16.17 1.21 7.10
C ALA A 91 16.09 2.46 8.00
N LEU A 92 14.87 2.98 8.20
CA LEU A 92 14.60 4.14 9.06
C LEU A 92 14.79 3.79 10.56
N PRO A 93 15.10 4.77 11.42
CA PRO A 93 15.00 4.62 12.87
C PRO A 93 13.63 4.09 13.29
N ALA A 94 13.58 3.27 14.34
CA ALA A 94 12.37 2.51 14.71
C ALA A 94 11.13 3.39 14.94
N GLU A 95 11.30 4.53 15.60
CA GLU A 95 10.25 5.51 15.86
C GLU A 95 9.72 6.15 14.57
N GLN A 96 10.63 6.64 13.71
CA GLN A 96 10.25 7.20 12.41
C GLN A 96 9.57 6.14 11.53
N ALA A 97 10.10 4.92 11.48
CA ALA A 97 9.48 3.81 10.77
C ALA A 97 8.05 3.51 11.26
N PHE A 98 7.81 3.59 12.57
CA PHE A 98 6.48 3.41 13.15
C PHE A 98 5.52 4.51 12.69
N VAL A 99 5.93 5.78 12.81
CA VAL A 99 5.12 6.94 12.41
C VAL A 99 4.77 6.87 10.93
N ILE A 100 5.77 6.69 10.06
CA ILE A 100 5.57 6.67 8.60
C ILE A 100 4.68 5.50 8.17
N ARG A 101 4.81 4.31 8.79
CA ARG A 101 3.88 3.20 8.54
C ARG A 101 2.46 3.51 8.97
N SER A 102 2.26 4.16 10.10
CA SER A 102 0.93 4.55 10.59
C SER A 102 0.27 5.53 9.62
N LEU A 103 0.98 6.58 9.23
CA LEU A 103 0.50 7.57 8.27
C LEU A 103 0.12 6.93 6.92
N ALA A 104 1.02 6.13 6.34
CA ALA A 104 0.74 5.40 5.09
C ALA A 104 -0.48 4.49 5.22
N GLY A 105 -0.61 3.78 6.35
CA GLY A 105 -1.76 2.92 6.65
C GLY A 105 -3.08 3.70 6.69
N HIS A 106 -3.11 4.86 7.36
CA HIS A 106 -4.29 5.72 7.41
C HIS A 106 -4.67 6.26 6.03
N ILE A 107 -3.68 6.63 5.21
CA ILE A 107 -3.91 7.11 3.84
C ILE A 107 -4.52 5.99 2.98
N VAL A 108 -3.94 4.78 3.01
CA VAL A 108 -4.47 3.62 2.27
C VAL A 108 -5.87 3.24 2.75
N ALA A 109 -6.11 3.29 4.05
CA ALA A 109 -7.43 3.03 4.63
C ALA A 109 -8.47 4.13 4.31
N GLY A 110 -8.02 5.30 3.83
CA GLY A 110 -8.89 6.43 3.52
C GLY A 110 -9.38 7.19 4.75
N VAL A 111 -8.71 7.05 5.89
CA VAL A 111 -9.06 7.67 7.18
C VAL A 111 -8.08 8.75 7.63
N ALA A 112 -7.03 9.00 6.83
CA ALA A 112 -6.03 10.01 7.16
C ALA A 112 -6.60 11.44 7.17
N THR A 113 -6.19 12.25 8.14
CA THR A 113 -6.45 13.69 8.13
C THR A 113 -5.56 14.41 7.11
N GLU A 114 -5.87 15.67 6.81
CA GLU A 114 -5.02 16.47 5.93
C GLU A 114 -3.61 16.68 6.51
N GLU A 115 -3.51 16.84 7.83
CA GLU A 115 -2.24 16.95 8.55
C GLU A 115 -1.40 15.69 8.36
N GLU A 116 -2.01 14.51 8.48
CA GLU A 116 -1.34 13.23 8.28
C GLU A 116 -0.85 13.04 6.84
N VAL A 117 -1.68 13.44 5.86
CA VAL A 117 -1.29 13.45 4.43
C VAL A 117 -0.12 14.41 4.20
N ARG A 118 -0.16 15.62 4.77
CA ARG A 118 0.93 16.60 4.66
C ARG A 118 2.22 16.09 5.30
N ALA A 119 2.15 15.51 6.49
CA ALA A 119 3.30 14.95 7.18
C ALA A 119 3.96 13.81 6.38
N PHE A 120 3.15 12.93 5.79
CA PHE A 120 3.67 11.84 4.96
C PHE A 120 4.33 12.35 3.67
N ARG A 121 3.74 13.38 3.03
CA ARG A 121 4.32 14.02 1.85
C ARG A 121 5.65 14.71 2.15
N ALA A 122 5.74 15.44 3.26
CA ALA A 122 6.98 16.06 3.69
C ALA A 122 8.12 15.03 3.85
N PHE A 123 7.82 13.87 4.47
CA PHE A 123 8.77 12.76 4.52
C PHE A 123 9.17 12.25 3.13
N CYS A 124 8.22 12.11 2.21
CA CYS A 124 8.53 11.68 0.84
C CYS A 124 9.42 12.69 0.11
N ASP A 125 9.22 13.99 0.33
CA ASP A 125 10.03 15.06 -0.26
C ASP A 125 11.45 15.08 0.31
N GLU A 126 11.63 14.80 1.61
CA GLU A 126 12.94 14.62 2.23
C GLU A 126 13.67 13.39 1.66
N LEU A 127 12.94 12.30 1.43
CA LEU A 127 13.48 11.06 0.86
C LEU A 127 14.00 11.25 -0.58
N GLU A 128 13.53 12.27 -1.31
CA GLU A 128 14.03 12.64 -2.64
C GLU A 128 15.31 13.48 -2.64
N GLN A 129 15.63 14.11 -1.51
CA GLN A 129 16.78 15.00 -1.40
C GLN A 129 18.04 14.26 -0.93
N GLY A 130 17.88 13.09 -0.31
CA GLY A 130 18.97 12.19 0.11
C GLY A 130 19.35 11.17 -0.95
#